data_AF-A0A954MML3-F1
#
_entry.id   AF-A0A954MML3-F1
#
_cell.length_a   1.000
_cell.length_b   1.000
_cell.length_c   1.000
_cell.angle_alpha   90.00
_cell.angle_beta   90.00
_cell.angle_gamma   90.00
#
_symmetry.space_group_name_H-M   'P 1'
#
loop_
_entity.id
_entity.type
_entity.pdbx_description
1 polymer ?
#
loop_
_entity_poly.entity_id
_entity_poly.type
_entity_poly.pdbx_seq_one_letter_code
_entity_poly.pdbx_strand_id
1 'polypeptide(L)'
;MAKKRAARGDMNMSAEIREYLQANPDATGRDCFEMLQEKHPTATINEASCSVAFSNMRRKLGLRKSGRKTVVRKRRPAAVVSASRSKASGGFSLDALQTACDLIAKSGSADAAIQILESLKGLKAS
;
A
#
# COMPACT_ATOMS: atom_id res chain seq x y z
N MET A 1 12.50 13.38 13.99
CA MET A 1 12.23 13.12 12.55
C MET A 1 12.00 14.47 11.88
N ALA A 2 13.03 15.02 11.22
CA ALA A 2 12.91 16.32 10.57
C ALA A 2 11.97 16.20 9.36
N LYS A 3 10.77 16.80 9.46
CA LYS A 3 9.81 16.91 8.37
C LYS A 3 10.42 17.88 7.34
N LYS A 4 11.12 17.33 6.34
CA LYS A 4 11.70 18.14 5.25
C LYS A 4 10.56 18.93 4.60
N ARG A 5 10.60 20.25 4.77
CA ARG A 5 9.71 21.19 4.09
C ARG A 5 9.82 20.91 2.59
N ALA A 6 8.70 20.60 1.95
CA ALA A 6 8.63 20.53 0.51
C ALA A 6 9.12 21.88 -0.04
N ALA A 7 10.15 21.85 -0.87
CA ALA A 7 10.61 23.03 -1.57
C ALA A 7 9.41 23.60 -2.34
N ARG A 8 9.05 24.86 -2.04
CA ARG A 8 8.09 25.63 -2.82
C ARG A 8 8.76 25.98 -4.14
N GLY A 9 8.85 25.00 -5.04
CA GLY A 9 9.11 25.25 -6.45
C GLY A 9 7.78 25.44 -7.15
N ASP A 10 7.70 26.42 -8.04
CA ASP A 10 6.52 26.72 -8.87
C ASP A 10 6.09 25.57 -9.78
N MET A 11 6.87 24.48 -9.78
CA MET A 11 6.68 23.31 -10.61
C MET A 11 6.60 22.04 -9.75
N ASN A 12 5.48 21.34 -9.84
CA ASN A 12 5.31 20.03 -9.21
C ASN A 12 5.80 18.92 -10.14
N MET A 13 7.10 18.64 -10.09
CA MET A 13 7.77 17.60 -10.89
C MET A 13 7.04 16.24 -10.86
N SER A 14 6.43 15.87 -9.72
CA SER A 14 5.69 14.61 -9.60
C SER A 14 4.37 14.58 -10.37
N ALA A 15 3.74 15.74 -10.58
CA ALA A 15 2.51 15.86 -11.36
C ALA A 15 2.80 15.72 -12.86
N GLU A 16 3.78 16.47 -13.36
CA GLU A 16 4.21 16.43 -14.76
C GLU A 16 4.66 15.03 -15.20
N ILE A 17 5.50 14.38 -14.38
CA ILE A 17 5.95 13.01 -14.67
C ILE A 17 4.77 12.03 -14.67
N ARG A 18 3.75 12.24 -13.83
CA ARG A 18 2.58 11.35 -13.81
C ARG A 18 1.78 11.48 -15.09
N GLU A 19 1.50 12.70 -15.53
CA GLU A 19 0.75 12.96 -16.76
C GLU A 19 1.48 12.39 -17.97
N TYR A 20 2.79 12.60 -18.05
CA TYR A 20 3.61 12.05 -19.13
C TYR A 20 3.64 10.52 -19.12
N LEU A 21 3.76 9.88 -17.95
CA LEU A 21 3.69 8.42 -17.83
C LEU A 21 2.30 7.82 -18.10
N GLN A 22 1.23 8.60 -17.95
CA GLN A 22 -0.12 8.18 -18.33
C GLN A 22 -0.28 8.18 -19.85
N ALA A 23 0.28 9.16 -20.54
CA ALA A 23 0.29 9.22 -22.00
C ALA A 23 1.29 8.21 -22.62
N ASN A 24 2.44 7.98 -21.97
CA ASN A 24 3.54 7.15 -22.46
C ASN A 24 3.99 6.15 -21.37
N PRO A 25 3.31 5.00 -21.20
CA PRO A 25 3.58 4.06 -20.11
C PRO A 25 4.97 3.38 -20.19
N ASP A 26 5.54 3.33 -21.39
CA ASP A 26 6.85 2.73 -21.65
C ASP A 26 8.02 3.73 -21.61
N ALA A 27 7.73 5.01 -21.36
CA ALA A 27 8.76 6.03 -21.28
C ALA A 27 9.80 5.74 -20.18
N THR A 28 11.04 6.12 -20.47
CA THR A 28 12.18 5.97 -19.55
C THR A 28 12.30 7.19 -18.65
N GLY A 29 13.10 7.05 -17.58
CA GLY A 29 13.38 8.17 -16.69
C GLY A 29 14.14 9.30 -17.38
N ARG A 30 14.89 9.00 -18.44
CA ARG A 30 15.61 9.98 -19.25
C ARG A 30 14.65 10.80 -20.10
N ASP A 31 13.70 10.15 -20.76
CA ASP A 31 12.66 10.85 -21.55
C ASP A 31 11.83 11.79 -20.67
N CYS A 32 11.54 11.36 -19.43
CA CYS A 32 10.88 12.22 -18.46
C CYS A 32 11.74 13.43 -18.07
N PHE A 33 13.06 13.28 -17.96
CA PHE A 33 13.96 14.38 -17.61
C PHE A 33 14.09 15.39 -18.75
N GLU A 34 14.24 14.92 -19.98
CA GLU A 34 14.31 15.75 -21.19
C GLU A 34 13.00 16.54 -21.37
N MET A 35 11.85 15.88 -21.23
CA MET A 35 10.53 16.55 -21.25
C MET A 35 10.40 17.66 -20.20
N LEU A 36 10.88 17.42 -18.98
CA LEU A 36 10.79 18.44 -17.91
C LEU A 36 11.72 19.62 -18.18
N GLN A 37 12.89 19.40 -18.78
CA GLN A 37 13.79 20.48 -19.20
C GLN A 37 13.19 21.32 -20.33
N GLU A 38 12.54 20.68 -21.29
CA GLU A 38 11.85 21.37 -22.39
C GLU A 38 10.68 22.20 -21.88
N LYS A 39 9.86 21.65 -20.97
CA LYS A 39 8.70 22.37 -20.40
C LYS A 39 9.11 23.48 -19.43
N HIS A 40 10.22 23.32 -18.71
CA HIS A 40 10.67 24.26 -17.69
C HIS A 40 12.17 24.56 -17.82
N PRO A 41 12.58 25.28 -18.87
CA PRO A 41 13.99 25.57 -19.12
C PRO A 41 14.62 26.47 -18.05
N THR A 42 13.80 27.22 -17.32
CA THR A 42 14.25 28.10 -16.22
C THR A 42 14.39 27.38 -14.87
N ALA A 43 13.87 26.14 -14.75
CA ALA A 43 13.93 25.38 -13.51
C ALA A 43 15.26 24.61 -13.42
N THR A 44 15.92 24.69 -12.27
CA THR A 44 17.11 23.88 -11.97
C THR A 44 16.69 22.46 -11.58
N ILE A 45 16.48 21.62 -12.59
CA ILE A 45 16.02 20.24 -12.41
C ILE A 45 17.21 19.34 -12.05
N ASN A 46 17.20 18.80 -10.83
CA ASN A 46 18.18 17.80 -10.42
C ASN A 46 17.76 16.41 -10.94
N GLU A 47 18.61 15.79 -11.75
CA GLU A 47 18.39 14.46 -12.34
C GLU A 47 18.11 13.38 -11.30
N ALA A 48 18.83 13.37 -10.16
CA ALA A 48 18.60 12.41 -9.08
C ALA A 48 17.19 12.58 -8.48
N SER A 49 16.70 13.82 -8.39
CA SER A 49 15.34 14.10 -7.91
C SER A 49 14.30 13.64 -8.93
N CYS A 50 14.54 13.85 -10.22
CA CYS A 50 13.70 13.34 -11.31
C CYS A 50 13.60 11.81 -11.27
N SER A 51 14.73 11.11 -11.14
CA SER A 51 14.77 9.65 -11.05
C SER A 51 13.96 9.09 -9.88
N VAL A 52 14.03 9.73 -8.71
CA VAL A 52 13.22 9.36 -7.54
C VAL A 52 11.74 9.64 -7.78
N ALA A 53 11.40 10.79 -8.38
CA ALA A 53 10.01 11.14 -8.71
C ALA A 53 9.42 10.17 -9.74
N PHE A 54 10.15 9.86 -10.82
CA PHE A 54 9.82 8.85 -11.83
C PHE A 54 9.56 7.48 -11.21
N SER A 55 10.51 6.98 -10.42
CA SER A 55 10.37 5.68 -9.76
C SER A 55 9.13 5.62 -8.86
N ASN A 56 8.82 6.72 -8.16
CA ASN A 56 7.64 6.82 -7.32
C ASN A 56 6.33 6.90 -8.12
N MET A 57 6.29 7.67 -9.21
CA MET A 57 5.09 7.77 -10.05
C MET A 57 4.82 6.47 -10.79
N ARG A 58 5.85 5.85 -11.37
CA ARG A 58 5.75 4.54 -12.01
C ARG A 58 5.25 3.46 -11.05
N ARG A 59 5.64 3.54 -9.77
CA ARG A 59 5.08 2.69 -8.69
C ARG A 59 3.61 2.97 -8.42
N LYS A 60 3.21 4.25 -8.36
CA LYS A 60 1.81 4.65 -8.11
C LYS A 60 0.87 4.27 -9.26
N LEU A 61 1.38 4.26 -10.49
CA LEU A 61 0.64 3.87 -11.69
C LEU A 61 0.63 2.35 -11.93
N GLY A 62 1.25 1.55 -11.05
CA GLY A 62 1.29 0.09 -11.22
C GLY A 62 2.22 -0.41 -12.34
N LEU A 63 2.93 0.48 -13.03
CA LEU A 63 3.81 0.19 -14.18
C LEU A 63 5.12 -0.52 -13.80
N ARG A 64 5.29 -0.99 -12.57
CA ARG A 64 6.49 -1.77 -12.21
C ARG A 64 6.34 -3.17 -12.77
N LYS A 65 7.36 -3.64 -13.50
CA LYS A 65 7.54 -5.08 -13.72
C LYS A 65 7.57 -5.73 -12.33
N SER A 66 6.55 -6.53 -12.05
CA SER A 66 6.33 -7.24 -10.79
C SER A 66 7.62 -7.91 -10.33
N GLY A 67 7.97 -7.81 -9.03
CA GLY A 67 9.02 -8.71 -8.51
C GLY A 67 9.92 -8.26 -7.36
N ARG A 68 9.76 -7.11 -6.70
CA ARG A 68 10.49 -6.88 -5.44
C ARG A 68 9.66 -7.32 -4.24
N LYS A 69 9.87 -8.57 -3.83
CA LYS A 69 9.49 -9.07 -2.49
C LYS A 69 10.03 -8.09 -1.45
N THR A 70 9.15 -7.45 -0.70
CA THR A 70 9.56 -6.58 0.40
C THR A 70 10.19 -7.48 1.46
N VAL A 71 11.52 -7.45 1.58
CA VAL A 71 12.22 -8.18 2.63
C VAL A 71 11.89 -7.49 3.95
N VAL A 72 10.91 -8.05 4.66
CA VAL A 72 10.58 -7.63 6.02
C VAL A 72 11.78 -8.00 6.90
N ARG A 73 12.62 -7.00 7.20
CA ARG A 73 13.71 -7.18 8.18
C ARG A 73 13.06 -7.43 9.54
N LYS A 74 13.10 -8.69 10.00
CA LYS A 74 12.72 -9.05 11.37
C LYS A 74 13.57 -8.21 12.32
N ARG A 75 12.92 -7.38 13.15
CA ARG A 75 13.60 -6.65 14.23
C ARG A 75 14.28 -7.68 15.14
N ARG A 76 15.58 -7.49 15.43
CA ARG A 76 16.26 -8.26 16.48
C ARG A 76 15.48 -8.05 17.78
N PRO A 77 15.14 -9.09 18.55
CA PRO A 77 14.47 -8.91 19.81
C PRO A 77 15.39 -8.11 20.74
N ALA A 78 14.94 -6.92 21.13
CA ALA A 78 15.51 -6.22 22.27
C ALA A 78 15.30 -7.09 23.51
N ALA A 79 16.29 -7.13 24.41
CA ALA A 79 16.27 -7.93 25.61
C ALA A 79 14.93 -7.81 26.36
N VAL A 80 14.40 -8.98 26.71
CA VAL A 80 13.09 -9.19 27.30
C VAL A 80 13.04 -8.53 28.68
N VAL A 81 12.35 -7.39 28.78
CA VAL A 81 11.74 -7.01 30.06
C VAL A 81 10.45 -7.81 30.15
N SER A 82 10.35 -8.65 31.18
CA SER A 82 9.21 -9.53 31.42
C SER A 82 7.94 -8.70 31.65
N ALA A 83 7.14 -8.54 30.60
CA ALA A 83 5.74 -8.23 30.72
C ALA A 83 4.97 -9.47 30.28
N SER A 84 4.27 -10.08 31.24
CA SER A 84 3.35 -11.20 31.04
C SER A 84 2.37 -10.89 29.90
N ARG A 85 2.64 -11.44 28.72
CA ARG A 85 1.70 -11.39 27.59
C ARG A 85 0.80 -12.61 27.66
N SER A 86 -0.43 -12.33 28.07
CA SER A 86 -1.62 -13.11 27.76
C SER A 86 -1.58 -13.61 26.32
N LYS A 87 -1.89 -14.90 26.20
CA LYS A 87 -1.87 -15.73 24.99
C LYS A 87 -2.90 -15.19 23.99
N ALA A 88 -2.51 -14.19 23.18
CA ALA A 88 -3.33 -13.73 22.07
C ALA A 88 -3.26 -14.80 20.96
N SER A 89 -4.32 -15.60 20.86
CA SER A 89 -4.58 -16.55 19.77
C SER A 89 -4.88 -15.78 18.47
N GLY A 90 -3.86 -15.14 17.90
CA GLY A 90 -3.96 -14.36 16.66
C GLY A 90 -3.79 -15.20 15.39
N GLY A 91 -4.43 -16.37 15.33
CA GLY A 91 -4.45 -17.20 14.13
C GLY A 91 -5.87 -17.27 13.58
N PHE A 92 -6.20 -16.45 12.58
CA PHE A 92 -7.41 -16.69 11.80
C PHE A 92 -7.11 -17.87 10.87
N SER A 93 -7.78 -19.00 11.09
CA SER A 93 -7.73 -20.12 10.15
C SER A 93 -8.43 -19.69 8.86
N LEU A 94 -7.77 -19.85 7.71
CA LEU A 94 -8.37 -19.56 6.40
C LEU A 94 -9.68 -20.35 6.20
N ASP A 95 -9.75 -21.56 6.73
CA ASP A 95 -10.94 -22.40 6.72
C ASP A 95 -12.12 -21.77 7.48
N ALA A 96 -11.85 -21.06 8.57
CA ALA A 96 -12.87 -20.35 9.34
C ALA A 96 -13.41 -19.13 8.59
N LEU A 97 -12.57 -18.48 7.78
CA LEU A 97 -13.01 -17.39 6.90
C LEU A 97 -13.85 -17.92 5.73
N GLN A 98 -13.47 -19.06 5.16
CA GLN A 98 -14.20 -19.66 4.05
C GLN A 98 -15.60 -20.14 4.48
N THR A 99 -15.70 -20.78 5.65
CA THR A 99 -17.00 -21.16 6.23
C THR A 99 -17.86 -19.95 6.59
N ALA A 100 -17.26 -18.85 7.06
CA ALA A 100 -17.99 -17.60 7.30
C ALA A 100 -18.55 -17.01 6.00
N CYS A 101 -17.77 -17.01 4.91
CA CYS A 101 -18.24 -16.58 3.59
C CYS A 101 -19.42 -17.41 3.09
N ASP A 102 -19.36 -18.74 3.23
CA ASP A 102 -20.44 -19.64 2.81
C ASP A 102 -21.74 -19.39 3.59
N LEU A 103 -21.62 -19.06 4.88
CA LEU A 103 -22.77 -18.75 5.73
C LEU A 103 -23.40 -17.41 5.32
N ILE A 104 -22.59 -16.38 5.03
CA ILE A 104 -23.08 -15.09 4.53
C ILE A 104 -23.76 -15.29 3.16
N ALA A 105 -23.20 -16.11 2.28
CA ALA A 105 -23.81 -16.41 0.98
C ALA A 105 -25.18 -17.09 1.12
N LYS A 106 -25.34 -17.99 2.09
CA LYS A 106 -26.62 -18.70 2.34
C LYS A 106 -27.66 -17.84 3.07
N SER A 107 -27.23 -16.93 3.93
CA SER A 107 -28.11 -16.05 4.71
C SER A 107 -28.48 -14.75 3.97
N GLY A 108 -27.82 -14.45 2.86
CA GLY A 108 -28.09 -13.30 1.99
C GLY A 108 -27.57 -11.97 2.52
N SER A 109 -27.21 -11.87 3.81
CA SER A 109 -26.61 -10.68 4.40
C SER A 109 -25.77 -11.03 5.63
N ALA A 110 -24.79 -10.18 5.94
CA ALA A 110 -23.95 -10.35 7.13
C ALA A 110 -24.75 -10.21 8.44
N ASP A 111 -25.78 -9.37 8.47
CA ASP A 111 -26.62 -9.17 9.65
C ASP A 111 -27.48 -10.41 9.94
N ALA A 112 -28.04 -11.04 8.90
CA ALA A 112 -28.79 -12.30 9.04
C ALA A 112 -27.88 -13.45 9.52
N ALA A 113 -26.64 -13.52 9.01
CA ALA A 113 -25.63 -14.47 9.47
C ALA A 113 -25.35 -14.34 10.99
N ILE A 114 -25.25 -13.11 11.49
CA ILE A 114 -25.02 -12.84 12.92
C ILE A 114 -26.22 -13.30 13.76
N GLN A 115 -27.45 -13.00 13.35
CA GLN A 115 -28.67 -13.42 14.06
C GLN A 115 -28.81 -14.95 14.14
N ILE A 116 -28.43 -15.67 13.07
CA ILE A 116 -28.40 -17.13 13.06
C ILE A 116 -27.36 -17.66 14.07
N LEU A 117 -26.17 -17.06 14.11
CA LEU A 117 -25.12 -17.45 15.06
C LEU A 117 -25.52 -17.16 16.52
N GLU A 118 -26.23 -16.07 16.77
CA GLU A 118 -26.78 -15.74 18.09
C GLU A 118 -27.86 -16.75 18.52
N SER A 119 -28.75 -17.13 17.60
CA SER A 119 -29.77 -18.16 17.83
C SER A 119 -29.14 -19.52 18.15
N LEU A 120 -28.08 -19.91 17.43
CA LEU A 120 -27.33 -21.14 17.68
C LEU A 120 -26.59 -21.12 19.03
N LYS A 121 -26.07 -19.97 19.46
CA LYS A 121 -25.47 -19.82 20.80
C LYS A 121 -26.51 -20.06 21.90
N GLY A 122 -27.73 -19.57 21.72
CA GLY A 122 -28.84 -19.80 22.65
C GLY A 122 -29.18 -21.29 22.80
N LEU A 123 -29.21 -22.02 21.68
CA LEU A 123 -29.51 -23.47 21.66
C LEU A 123 -28.38 -24.36 22.21
N LYS A 124 -27.12 -23.90 22.13
CA LYS A 124 -25.95 -24.66 22.62
C LYS A 124 -25.70 -24.47 24.12
N ALA A 125 -26.30 -23.46 24.74
CA ALA A 125 -26.14 -23.15 26.17
C ALA A 125 -27.19 -23.83 27.07
N SER A 126 -28.11 -24.60 26.48
CA SER A 126 -29.13 -25.44 27.13
C SER A 126 -28.82 -26.91 26.90
#